data_AF-A0A373LI59-F1
#
_entry.id   AF-A0A373LI59-F1
#
_cell.length_a   1.000
_cell.length_b   1.000
_cell.length_c   1.000
_cell.angle_alpha   90.00
_cell.angle_beta   90.00
_cell.angle_gamma   90.00
#
_symmetry.space_group_name_H-M   'P 1'
#
loop_
_entity.id
_entity.type
_entity.pdbx_description
1 polymer ?
#
loop_
_entity_poly.entity_id
_entity_poly.type
_entity_poly.pdbx_seq_one_letter_code
_entity_poly.pdbx_strand_id
1 'polypeptide(L)'
;MSKNNLNKLNIKGNTKIRILNCSNNNIKKLNVINKEKLSGLYCSHNSLKKLKISKSMKKLFALDCSYNKITKLNIKGVRLLENIDCSHNRHRYWKFV
;
A
#
# COMPACT_ATOMS: atom_id res chain seq x y z
N MET A 1 6.50 -1.77 21.67
CA MET A 1 5.94 -1.11 20.47
C MET A 1 7.02 -0.28 19.79
N SER A 2 7.74 -0.81 18.80
CA SER A 2 8.74 -0.03 18.06
C SER A 2 8.08 0.71 16.90
N LYS A 3 7.72 1.99 17.11
CA LYS A 3 7.45 2.91 16.02
C LYS A 3 8.78 3.19 15.33
N ASN A 4 8.96 2.70 14.11
CA ASN A 4 10.13 3.04 13.34
C ASN A 4 9.90 4.44 12.76
N ASN A 5 10.80 5.39 13.01
CA ASN A 5 10.64 6.78 12.56
C ASN A 5 10.98 6.94 11.06
N LEU A 6 10.76 5.91 10.23
CA LEU A 6 11.04 5.98 8.81
C LEU A 6 10.04 6.93 8.14
N ASN A 7 10.55 8.08 7.70
CA ASN A 7 9.77 9.06 6.96
C ASN A 7 9.77 8.78 5.45
N LYS A 8 10.70 7.96 4.97
CA LYS A 8 10.90 7.55 3.57
C LYS A 8 11.34 6.09 3.52
N LEU A 9 10.87 5.37 2.51
CA LEU A 9 11.29 4.00 2.21
C LEU A 9 11.65 3.90 0.73
N ASN A 10 12.86 3.43 0.42
CA ASN A 10 13.32 3.22 -0.95
C ASN A 10 13.45 1.74 -1.25
N ILE A 11 12.65 1.25 -2.19
CA ILE A 11 12.65 -0.15 -2.66
C ILE A 11 12.83 -0.24 -4.17
N LYS A 12 13.33 0.81 -4.84
CA LYS A 12 13.34 0.92 -6.31
C LYS A 12 13.98 -0.31 -6.97
N GLY A 13 15.13 -0.78 -6.47
CA GLY A 13 15.86 -1.93 -7.02
C GLY A 13 15.28 -3.30 -6.67
N ASN A 14 14.39 -3.39 -5.67
CA ASN A 14 13.94 -4.68 -5.14
C ASN A 14 12.76 -5.23 -5.96
N THR A 15 13.02 -5.69 -7.18
CA THR A 15 11.99 -6.20 -8.12
C THR A 15 11.46 -7.59 -7.73
N LYS A 16 12.22 -8.32 -6.91
CA LYS A 16 11.86 -9.67 -6.43
C LYS A 16 11.04 -9.68 -5.13
N ILE A 17 10.74 -8.54 -4.53
CA ILE A 17 9.94 -8.48 -3.29
C ILE A 17 8.57 -9.11 -3.52
N ARG A 18 8.20 -10.04 -2.63
CA ARG A 18 6.88 -10.68 -2.57
C ARG A 18 6.01 -10.09 -1.47
N ILE A 19 6.59 -9.77 -0.33
CA ILE A 19 5.86 -9.17 0.79
C ILE A 19 6.61 -7.91 1.22
N LEU A 20 5.89 -6.80 1.30
CA LEU A 20 6.41 -5.55 1.84
C LEU A 20 5.58 -5.19 3.09
N ASN A 21 6.22 -5.24 4.25
CA ASN A 21 5.65 -4.70 5.48
C ASN A 21 6.45 -3.47 5.90
N CYS A 22 5.79 -2.31 5.88
CA CYS A 22 6.31 -1.03 6.33
C CYS A 22 5.33 -0.32 7.28
N SER A 23 4.51 -1.12 7.96
CA SER A 23 3.49 -0.63 8.88
C SER A 23 4.13 0.03 10.11
N ASN A 24 3.38 0.88 10.81
CA ASN A 24 3.85 1.57 12.03
C ASN A 24 5.08 2.45 11.81
N ASN A 25 5.02 3.29 10.79
CA ASN A 25 6.05 4.27 10.44
C ASN A 25 5.45 5.66 10.21
N ASN A 26 6.28 6.63 9.83
CA ASN A 26 5.86 8.00 9.49
C ASN A 26 5.96 8.26 7.98
N ILE A 27 5.80 7.23 7.15
CA ILE A 27 5.97 7.33 5.70
C ILE A 27 4.86 8.22 5.11
N LYS A 28 5.29 9.27 4.41
CA LYS A 28 4.37 10.21 3.73
C LYS A 28 4.15 9.86 2.26
N LYS A 29 5.09 9.13 1.65
CA LYS A 29 5.07 8.69 0.25
C LYS A 29 5.66 7.28 0.15
N LEU A 30 4.91 6.36 -0.46
CA LEU A 30 5.35 5.00 -0.73
C LEU A 30 5.22 4.72 -2.23
N ASN A 31 6.31 4.24 -2.85
CA ASN A 31 6.33 3.89 -4.26
C ASN A 31 6.53 2.37 -4.42
N VAL A 32 5.46 1.70 -4.86
CA VAL A 32 5.42 0.26 -5.15
C VAL A 32 5.20 -0.02 -6.63
N ILE A 33 5.40 0.98 -7.49
CA ILE A 33 5.25 0.83 -8.94
C ILE A 33 6.28 -0.20 -9.44
N ASN A 34 5.87 -1.03 -10.39
CA ASN A 34 6.67 -2.10 -10.99
C ASN A 34 7.15 -3.18 -10.00
N LYS A 35 6.39 -3.41 -8.92
CA LYS A 35 6.57 -4.55 -8.01
C LYS A 35 5.62 -5.69 -8.39
N GLU A 36 5.79 -6.23 -9.59
CA GLU A 36 4.88 -7.24 -10.17
C GLU A 36 4.83 -8.57 -9.41
N LYS A 37 5.89 -8.85 -8.63
CA LYS A 37 5.98 -10.04 -7.77
C LYS A 37 5.36 -9.84 -6.38
N LEU A 38 4.93 -8.62 -6.04
CA LEU A 38 4.35 -8.31 -4.75
C LEU A 38 2.99 -9.00 -4.60
N SER A 39 2.87 -9.85 -3.59
CA SER A 39 1.65 -10.54 -3.18
C SER A 39 1.02 -9.96 -1.92
N GLY A 40 1.81 -9.33 -1.05
CA GLY A 40 1.32 -8.66 0.16
C GLY A 40 1.92 -7.26 0.34
N LEU A 41 1.07 -6.26 0.53
CA LEU A 41 1.47 -4.88 0.84
C LEU A 41 0.82 -4.44 2.16
N TYR A 42 1.64 -4.29 3.19
CA TYR A 42 1.22 -3.82 4.52
C TYR A 42 1.89 -2.48 4.80
N CYS A 43 1.11 -1.41 4.78
CA CYS A 43 1.56 -0.04 5.02
C CYS A 43 0.65 0.70 6.00
N SER A 44 -0.03 -0.02 6.88
CA SER A 44 -0.91 0.56 7.89
C SER A 44 -0.15 1.41 8.91
N HIS A 45 -0.89 2.29 9.59
CA HIS A 45 -0.33 3.21 10.59
C HIS A 45 0.84 4.02 10.02
N ASN A 46 0.56 4.75 8.94
CA ASN A 46 1.48 5.68 8.30
C ASN A 46 0.78 7.03 8.04
N SER A 47 1.46 7.94 7.33
CA SER A 47 0.89 9.25 6.95
C SER A 47 0.72 9.38 5.43
N LEU A 48 0.45 8.26 4.73
CA LEU A 48 0.26 8.24 3.28
C LEU A 48 -0.97 9.06 2.90
N LYS A 49 -0.79 10.06 2.04
CA LYS A 49 -1.92 10.82 1.45
C LYS A 49 -2.44 10.20 0.16
N LYS A 50 -1.61 9.40 -0.50
CA LYS A 50 -1.90 8.73 -1.77
C LYS A 50 -1.15 7.40 -1.79
N LEU A 51 -1.78 6.36 -2.30
CA LEU A 51 -1.16 5.08 -2.63
C LEU A 51 -1.52 4.75 -4.08
N LYS A 52 -0.51 4.56 -4.92
CA LYS A 52 -0.70 4.17 -6.32
C LYS A 52 -0.46 2.68 -6.47
N ILE A 53 -1.50 1.95 -6.83
CA ILE A 53 -1.42 0.54 -7.22
C ILE A 53 -1.53 0.47 -8.74
N SER A 54 -0.64 -0.32 -9.36
CA SER A 54 -0.61 -0.50 -10.81
C SER A 54 -1.35 -1.76 -11.22
N LYS A 55 -2.03 -1.73 -12.37
CA LYS A 55 -2.61 -2.93 -13.01
C LYS A 55 -1.59 -4.03 -13.32
N SER A 56 -0.29 -3.71 -13.35
CA SER A 56 0.78 -4.70 -13.51
C SER A 56 1.02 -5.53 -12.24
N MET A 57 0.50 -5.13 -11.09
CA MET A 57 0.62 -5.85 -9.81
C MET A 57 -0.36 -7.02 -9.74
N LYS A 58 -0.36 -7.88 -10.76
CA LYS A 58 -1.35 -8.97 -10.93
C LYS A 58 -1.32 -10.01 -9.82
N LYS A 59 -0.21 -10.10 -9.07
CA LYS A 59 -0.02 -11.05 -7.96
C LYS A 59 -0.45 -10.50 -6.59
N LEU A 60 -0.81 -9.23 -6.50
CA LEU A 60 -1.17 -8.61 -5.23
C LEU A 60 -2.50 -9.20 -4.73
N PHE A 61 -2.42 -9.88 -3.60
CA PHE A 61 -3.50 -10.63 -2.98
C PHE A 61 -4.00 -9.98 -1.68
N ALA A 62 -3.07 -9.38 -0.93
CA ALA A 62 -3.37 -8.68 0.31
C ALA A 62 -2.86 -7.23 0.27
N LEU A 63 -3.73 -6.29 0.64
CA LEU A 63 -3.44 -4.88 0.81
C LEU A 63 -4.01 -4.38 2.14
N ASP A 64 -3.13 -4.02 3.06
CA ASP A 64 -3.49 -3.23 4.24
C ASP A 64 -2.88 -1.83 4.13
N CYS A 65 -3.74 -0.84 3.95
CA CYS A 65 -3.38 0.57 3.99
C CYS A 65 -4.21 1.34 5.02
N SER A 66 -4.74 0.63 6.03
CA SER A 66 -5.52 1.21 7.12
C SER A 66 -4.73 2.27 7.91
N TYR A 67 -5.43 3.11 8.67
CA TYR A 67 -4.80 4.13 9.52
C TYR A 67 -3.80 5.01 8.77
N ASN A 68 -4.24 5.56 7.64
CA ASN A 68 -3.49 6.49 6.80
C ASN A 68 -4.31 7.74 6.51
N LYS A 69 -3.86 8.56 5.57
CA LYS A 69 -4.51 9.80 5.14
C LYS A 69 -4.94 9.72 3.66
N ILE A 70 -5.12 8.50 3.14
CA ILE A 70 -5.45 8.26 1.74
C ILE A 70 -6.87 8.73 1.47
N THR A 71 -7.05 9.47 0.39
CA THR A 71 -8.37 9.96 -0.06
C THR A 71 -8.87 9.27 -1.31
N LYS A 72 -8.00 8.63 -2.10
CA LYS A 72 -8.40 7.89 -3.30
C LYS A 72 -7.47 6.70 -3.46
N LEU A 73 -8.03 5.54 -3.76
CA LEU A 73 -7.30 4.32 -4.07
C LEU A 73 -7.94 3.70 -5.32
N ASN A 74 -7.13 3.47 -6.34
CA ASN A 74 -7.53 2.74 -7.54
C ASN A 74 -6.85 1.36 -7.51
N ILE A 75 -7.66 0.30 -7.57
CA ILE A 75 -7.22 -1.10 -7.61
C ILE A 75 -7.70 -1.81 -8.88
N LYS A 76 -8.18 -1.06 -9.88
CA LYS A 76 -8.68 -1.62 -11.13
C LYS A 76 -7.60 -2.42 -11.83
N GLY A 77 -7.95 -3.63 -12.23
CA GLY A 77 -7.05 -4.56 -12.91
C GLY A 77 -6.16 -5.38 -11.95
N VAL A 78 -6.23 -5.15 -10.64
CA VAL A 78 -5.62 -6.02 -9.63
C VAL A 78 -6.60 -7.14 -9.28
N ARG A 79 -6.73 -8.11 -10.19
CA ARG A 79 -7.83 -9.09 -10.17
C ARG A 79 -7.76 -10.14 -9.07
N LEU A 80 -6.59 -10.37 -8.47
CA LEU A 80 -6.38 -11.37 -7.41
C LEU A 80 -6.48 -10.78 -6.01
N LEU A 81 -6.88 -9.51 -5.87
CA LEU A 81 -6.93 -8.84 -4.58
C LEU A 81 -8.19 -9.27 -3.82
N GLU A 82 -8.00 -10.06 -2.76
CA GLU A 82 -9.08 -10.60 -1.93
C GLU A 82 -9.13 -9.92 -0.56
N ASN A 83 -7.97 -9.64 0.02
CA ASN A 83 -7.88 -9.10 1.37
C ASN A 83 -7.50 -7.62 1.32
N ILE A 84 -8.49 -6.75 1.56
CA ILE A 84 -8.31 -5.30 1.50
C ILE A 84 -8.77 -4.67 2.81
N ASP A 85 -7.83 -4.04 3.51
CA ASP A 85 -8.15 -3.10 4.58
C ASP A 85 -7.72 -1.69 4.19
N CYS A 86 -8.72 -0.81 4.11
CA CYS A 86 -8.53 0.62 3.89
C CYS A 86 -9.25 1.45 4.98
N SER A 87 -9.59 0.84 6.11
CA SER A 87 -10.23 1.50 7.25
C SER A 87 -9.40 2.67 7.79
N HIS A 88 -10.02 3.56 8.55
CA HIS A 88 -9.33 4.68 9.21
C HIS A 88 -8.44 5.53 8.27
N ASN A 89 -8.95 5.78 7.07
CA ASN A 89 -8.41 6.75 6.12
C ASN A 89 -9.29 7.98 6.05
N ARG A 90 -8.91 8.99 5.26
CA ARG A 90 -9.61 10.28 5.18
C ARG A 90 -10.79 10.29 4.19
N HIS A 91 -11.26 9.14 3.73
CA HIS A 91 -12.31 9.08 2.72
C HIS A 91 -13.66 8.67 3.31
N ARG A 92 -14.75 9.30 2.82
CA ARG A 92 -16.12 8.99 3.26
C ARG A 92 -16.72 7.75 2.60
N TYR A 93 -16.32 7.39 1.37
CA TYR A 93 -16.87 6.22 0.64
C TYR A 93 -15.86 5.63 -0.36
N TRP A 94 -15.31 4.46 -0.13
CA TRP A 94 -14.40 3.85 -1.12
C TRP A 94 -15.13 3.58 -2.44
N LYS A 95 -14.79 4.32 -3.49
CA LYS A 95 -15.12 3.93 -4.86
C LYS A 95 -13.90 3.25 -5.45
N PHE A 96 -13.97 1.93 -5.57
CA PHE A 96 -13.01 1.17 -6.38
C PHE A 96 -13.40 1.42 -7.85
N VAL A 97 -12.63 2.25 -8.57
CA VAL A 97 -12.90 2.66 -9.97
C VAL A 97 -11.94 2.00 -10.94
#